data_AF-A0A924MX79-F1
#
_entry.id   AF-A0A924MX79-F1
#
_cell.length_a   1.000
_cell.length_b   1.000
_cell.length_c   1.000
_cell.angle_alpha   90.00
_cell.angle_beta   90.00
_cell.angle_gamma   90.00
#
_symmetry.space_group_name_H-M   'P 1'
#
loop_
_entity.id
_entity.type
_entity.pdbx_description
1 polymer ?
#
loop_
_entity_poly.entity_id
_entity_poly.type
_entity_poly.pdbx_seq_one_letter_code
_entity_poly.pdbx_strand_id
1 'polypeptide(L)' 'EGLADSKYRPCPLLVKYVEAGWLGKKAGRGFYDYRGDVPVPTR' A
#
# COMPACT_ATOMS: atom_id res chain seq x y z
N GLU A 1 -9.17 23.81 -13.41
CA GLU A 1 -9.29 22.37 -13.71
C GLU A 1 -7.90 21.74 -13.66
N GLY A 2 -7.61 20.85 -12.70
CA GLY A 2 -6.22 20.36 -12.52
C GLY A 2 -6.08 19.02 -11.79
N LEU A 3 -7.20 18.34 -11.52
CA LEU A 3 -7.23 17.14 -10.67
C LEU A 3 -7.07 15.81 -11.43
N ALA A 4 -7.03 15.86 -12.76
CA ALA A 4 -7.00 14.66 -13.62
C ALA A 4 -5.66 14.44 -14.34
N ASP A 5 -4.61 15.17 -13.94
CA ASP A 5 -3.28 14.98 -14.52
C ASP A 5 -2.80 13.55 -14.26
N SER A 6 -2.45 12.86 -15.35
CA SER A 6 -2.01 11.47 -15.35
C SER A 6 -0.86 11.18 -14.39
N LYS A 7 -0.04 12.18 -14.03
CA LYS A 7 1.06 12.03 -13.07
C LYS A 7 0.61 11.79 -11.62
N TYR A 8 -0.64 12.15 -11.28
CA TYR A 8 -1.22 11.94 -9.95
C TYR A 8 -2.09 10.69 -9.87
N ARG A 9 -2.25 9.94 -10.97
CA ARG A 9 -3.00 8.68 -10.91
C ARG A 9 -2.29 7.74 -9.94
N PRO A 10 -2.98 7.26 -8.88
CA PRO A 10 -2.39 6.32 -7.97
C PRO A 10 -2.11 5.01 -8.70
N CYS A 11 -0.97 4.37 -8.40
CA CYS A 11 -0.68 3.05 -8.93
C CYS A 11 -1.79 2.07 -8.50
N PRO A 12 -2.36 1.26 -9.41
CA PRO A 12 -3.44 0.33 -9.06
C PRO A 12 -3.11 -0.61 -7.90
N LEU A 13 -1.83 -0.92 -7.69
CA LEU A 13 -1.37 -1.70 -6.53
C LEU A 13 -1.60 -0.98 -5.20
N LEU A 14 -1.33 0.33 -5.15
CA LEU A 14 -1.49 1.14 -3.95
C LEU A 14 -2.97 1.26 -3.57
N VAL A 15 -3.85 1.40 -4.56
CA VAL A 15 -5.30 1.46 -4.35
C VAL A 15 -5.79 0.18 -3.65
N LYS A 16 -5.42 -1.00 -4.18
CA LYS A 16 -5.78 -2.29 -3.59
C LYS A 16 -5.30 -2.44 -2.14
N TYR A 17 -4.11 -1.92 -1.83
CA TYR A 17 -3.56 -2.02 -0.46
C TYR A 17 -4.29 -1.10 0.50
N VAL A 18 -4.67 0.10 0.07
CA VAL A 18 -5.48 1.03 0.89
C VAL A 18 -6.87 0.45 1.13
N GLU A 19 -7.53 -0.07 0.08
CA GLU A 19 -8.84 -0.73 0.18
C GLU A 19 -8.82 -1.94 1.12
N ALA A 20 -7.72 -2.70 1.14
CA ALA A 20 -7.52 -3.84 2.04
C ALA A 20 -7.06 -3.47 3.46
N GLY A 21 -6.86 -2.17 3.75
CA GLY A 21 -6.36 -1.70 5.05
C GLY A 21 -4.88 -1.99 5.31
N TRP A 22 -4.10 -2.36 4.29
CA TRP A 22 -2.67 -2.67 4.38
C TRP A 22 -1.83 -1.40 4.30
N LEU A 23 -1.91 -0.60 5.37
CA LEU A 23 -1.31 0.74 5.46
C LEU A 23 0.19 0.74 5.84
N GLY A 24 0.84 -0.42 5.79
CA GLY A 24 2.25 -0.59 6.18
C GLY A 24 2.43 -0.99 7.63
N LYS A 25 3.59 -0.63 8.21
CA LYS A 25 4.04 -1.11 9.53
C LYS A 25 3.03 -0.85 10.64
N LYS A 26 2.38 0.33 10.66
CA LYS A 26 1.38 0.68 11.69
C LYS A 26 0.13 -0.23 11.67
N ALA A 27 -0.18 -0.81 10.52
CA ALA A 27 -1.30 -1.73 10.35
C ALA A 27 -0.85 -3.20 10.41
N GLY A 28 0.43 -3.46 10.70
CA GLY A 28 1.04 -4.79 10.68
C GLY A 28 1.21 -5.40 9.28
N ARG A 29 0.75 -4.74 8.21
CA ARG A 29 0.84 -5.25 6.84
C ARG A 29 0.82 -4.12 5.80
N GLY A 30 1.63 -4.27 4.76
CA GLY A 30 1.72 -3.41 3.59
C GLY A 30 2.45 -4.15 2.47
N PHE A 31 3.51 -3.55 1.92
CA PHE A 31 4.46 -4.25 1.04
C PHE A 31 5.16 -5.44 1.71
N TYR A 32 5.23 -5.41 3.03
CA TYR A 32 5.71 -6.50 3.85
C TYR A 32 4.66 -6.83 4.91
N ASP A 33 4.65 -8.06 5.38
CA ASP A 33 4.02 -8.48 6.62
C ASP A 33 4.98 -8.17 7.77
N TYR A 34 4.53 -7.33 8.70
CA TYR A 34 5.32 -6.83 9.83
C TYR A 34 4.89 -7.48 11.15
N ARG A 35 4.06 -8.53 11.12
CA ARG A 35 3.57 -9.22 12.33
C ARG A 35 4.64 -10.11 12.98
N GLY A 36 5.62 -10.56 12.19
CA GLY A 36 6.75 -11.34 12.66
C GLY A 36 7.94 -10.48 13.04
N ASP A 37 8.95 -11.13 13.62
CA ASP A 37 10.22 -10.48 14.01
C ASP A 37 11.03 -9.98 12.79
N VAL A 38 10.85 -10.68 11.64
CA VAL A 38 11.45 -10.32 10.36
C VAL A 38 10.34 -9.96 9.36
N PRO A 39 10.39 -8.79 8.69
CA PRO A 39 9.41 -8.42 7.67
C PRO A 39 9.46 -9.37 6.47
N VAL A 40 8.32 -9.93 6.08
CA VAL A 40 8.21 -10.86 4.93
C VAL A 40 7.51 -10.17 3.77
N PRO A 41 8.03 -10.21 2.52
CA PRO A 41 7.33 -9.61 1.37
C PRO A 41 5.91 -10.18 1.20
N THR A 42 4.92 -9.32 0.96
CA THR A 42 3.54 -9.76 0.68
C THR A 42 3.32 -10.17 -0.78
N ARG A 43 4.36 -10.05 -1.62
CA ARG A 43 4.40 -10.47 -3.02
C ARG A 43 5.80 -10.98 -3.37
#